data_AF-A0A9W5PYS0-F1
#
_entry.id   AF-A0A9W5PYS0-F1
#
_cell.length_a   1.000
_cell.length_b   1.000
_cell.length_c   1.000
_cell.angle_alpha   90.00
_cell.angle_beta   90.00
_cell.angle_gamma   90.00
#
_symmetry.space_group_name_H-M   'P 1'
#
loop_
_entity.id
_entity.type
_entity.pdbx_description
1 polymer ?
#
loop_
_entity_poly.entity_id
_entity_poly.type
_entity_poly.pdbx_seq_one_letter_code
_entity_poly.pdbx_strand_id
1 'polypeptide(L)'
;MNAREKRIRILDLQDEYCRNCEYNTASHTYCRENCEIGEKIAKLGEEICRSQQGRKVITSKQWDSMCKQAVSLHEQGVGYTIIAKKLGCHASSLRGQLKKRGLWNGESQKEIQEKSRKKWDRLCQQAIKLKEIGLSYPEIARQLDIATKSLRDQMSRRRSK
;
A
#
# COMPACT_ATOMS: atom_id res chain seq x y z
N MET A 1 -23.34 12.15 11.56
CA MET A 1 -22.76 10.97 10.89
C MET A 1 -21.35 11.24 10.41
N ASN A 2 -20.42 10.35 10.68
CA ASN A 2 -19.08 10.34 10.08
C ASN A 2 -19.13 9.85 8.62
N ALA A 3 -18.01 9.95 7.89
CA ALA A 3 -17.97 9.57 6.47
C ALA A 3 -18.25 8.07 6.22
N ARG A 4 -18.01 7.20 7.20
CA ARG A 4 -18.31 5.76 7.09
C ARG A 4 -19.80 5.49 7.22
N GLU A 5 -20.45 6.08 8.21
CA GLU A 5 -21.91 5.98 8.43
C GLU A 5 -22.69 6.52 7.24
N LYS A 6 -22.26 7.65 6.65
CA LYS A 6 -22.89 8.19 5.44
C LYS A 6 -22.79 7.23 4.25
N ARG A 7 -21.65 6.53 4.08
CA ARG A 7 -21.48 5.54 3.01
C ARG A 7 -22.36 4.31 3.22
N ILE A 8 -22.43 3.80 4.46
CA ILE A 8 -23.33 2.69 4.79
C ILE A 8 -24.77 3.10 4.50
N ARG A 9 -25.19 4.30 4.92
CA ARG A 9 -26.54 4.80 4.66
C ARG A 9 -26.86 4.95 3.17
N ILE A 10 -25.89 5.34 2.33
CA ILE A 10 -26.07 5.36 0.88
C ILE A 10 -26.32 3.95 0.34
N LEU A 11 -25.53 2.96 0.79
CA LEU A 11 -25.70 1.56 0.36
C LEU A 11 -27.06 1.01 0.78
N ASP A 12 -27.49 1.25 2.03
CA ASP A 12 -28.80 0.83 2.52
C ASP A 12 -29.93 1.41 1.66
N LEU A 13 -29.86 2.71 1.33
CA LEU A 13 -30.86 3.36 0.47
C LEU A 13 -30.87 2.80 -0.96
N GLN A 14 -29.70 2.42 -1.50
CA GLN A 14 -29.61 1.80 -2.81
C GLN A 14 -30.18 0.38 -2.81
N ASP A 15 -29.88 -0.42 -1.79
CA ASP A 15 -30.38 -1.80 -1.68
C ASP A 15 -31.90 -1.84 -1.43
N GLU A 16 -32.43 -0.94 -0.60
CA GLU A 16 -33.84 -0.89 -0.21
C GLU A 16 -34.73 -0.33 -1.34
N TYR A 17 -34.31 0.75 -2.01
CA TYR A 17 -35.17 1.49 -2.94
C TYR A 17 -34.71 1.45 -4.40
N CYS A 18 -33.41 1.36 -4.68
CA CYS A 18 -32.91 1.43 -6.05
C CYS A 18 -32.80 0.06 -6.71
N ARG A 19 -32.53 -1.01 -5.95
CA ARG A 19 -32.24 -2.35 -6.49
C ARG A 19 -33.32 -2.91 -7.43
N ASN A 20 -34.59 -2.65 -7.13
CA ASN A 20 -35.74 -3.07 -7.95
C ASN A 20 -36.43 -1.89 -8.66
N CYS A 21 -35.79 -0.73 -8.72
CA CYS A 21 -36.36 0.46 -9.36
C CYS A 21 -36.34 0.32 -10.88
N GLU A 22 -37.44 0.66 -11.54
CA GLU A 22 -37.57 0.66 -13.00
C GLU A 22 -36.56 1.59 -13.70
N TYR A 23 -36.10 2.62 -12.98
CA TYR A 23 -35.08 3.58 -13.43
C TYR A 23 -33.67 3.25 -12.92
N ASN A 24 -33.42 2.06 -12.36
CA ASN A 24 -32.08 1.67 -11.88
C ASN A 24 -31.02 1.70 -12.99
N THR A 25 -31.41 1.39 -14.23
CA THR A 25 -30.53 1.47 -15.41
C THR A 25 -30.51 2.86 -16.06
N ALA A 26 -31.34 3.80 -15.58
CA ALA A 26 -31.40 5.15 -16.11
C ALA A 26 -30.18 5.98 -15.68
N SER A 27 -30.01 7.15 -16.31
CA SER A 27 -28.92 8.06 -15.96
C SER A 27 -28.98 8.46 -14.49
N HIS A 28 -27.85 8.46 -13.81
CA HIS A 28 -27.74 8.97 -12.43
C HIS A 28 -28.19 10.44 -12.29
N THR A 29 -28.18 11.23 -13.38
CA THR A 29 -28.73 12.59 -13.39
C THR A 29 -30.24 12.60 -13.23
N TYR A 30 -30.94 11.64 -13.83
CA TYR A 30 -32.40 11.53 -13.73
C TYR A 30 -32.84 11.27 -12.29
N CYS A 31 -32.24 10.29 -11.61
CA CYS A 31 -32.57 9.97 -10.22
C CYS A 31 -32.23 11.13 -9.27
N ARG A 32 -31.21 11.93 -9.58
CA ARG A 32 -30.85 13.09 -8.76
C ARG A 32 -31.89 14.21 -8.87
N GLU A 33 -32.49 14.39 -10.05
CA GLU A 33 -33.42 15.48 -10.34
C GLU A 33 -34.89 15.11 -10.12
N ASN A 34 -35.25 13.84 -10.29
CA ASN A 34 -36.64 13.37 -10.34
C ASN A 34 -36.98 12.33 -9.27
N CYS A 35 -36.06 11.99 -8.36
CA CYS A 35 -36.29 11.02 -7.30
C CYS A 35 -35.75 11.50 -5.95
N GLU A 36 -36.61 11.50 -4.92
CA GLU A 36 -36.24 11.91 -3.56
C GLU A 36 -35.12 11.05 -2.95
N ILE A 37 -35.08 9.75 -3.27
CA ILE A 37 -34.02 8.86 -2.80
C ILE A 37 -32.70 9.21 -3.49
N GLY A 38 -32.74 9.50 -4.79
CA GLY A 38 -31.57 9.94 -5.53
C GLY A 38 -31.04 11.29 -5.04
N GLU A 39 -31.91 12.23 -4.71
CA GLU A 39 -31.54 13.50 -4.09
C GLU A 39 -30.86 13.29 -2.72
N LYS A 40 -31.43 12.43 -1.86
CA LYS A 40 -30.86 12.07 -0.55
C LYS A 40 -29.49 11.42 -0.68
N ILE A 41 -29.32 10.49 -1.61
CA ILE A 41 -28.02 9.84 -1.91
C ILE A 41 -27.00 10.87 -2.39
N ALA A 42 -27.40 11.76 -3.31
CA ALA A 42 -26.53 12.81 -3.84
C ALA A 42 -26.06 13.75 -2.73
N LYS A 43 -26.96 14.19 -1.85
CA LYS A 43 -26.63 15.05 -0.69
C LYS A 43 -25.64 14.37 0.26
N LEU A 44 -25.87 13.09 0.60
CA LEU A 44 -24.93 12.32 1.43
C LEU A 44 -23.55 12.17 0.75
N GLY A 45 -23.54 11.94 -0.57
CA GLY A 45 -22.32 11.87 -1.38
C GLY A 45 -21.54 13.20 -1.39
N GLU A 46 -22.25 14.32 -1.60
CA GLU A 46 -21.66 15.66 -1.55
C GLU A 46 -21.05 15.96 -0.18
N GLU A 47 -21.72 15.60 0.91
CA GLU A 47 -21.20 15.80 2.26
C GLU A 47 -19.96 14.94 2.56
N ILE A 48 -19.90 13.71 2.02
CA ILE A 48 -18.69 12.88 2.06
C ILE A 48 -17.56 13.59 1.29
N CYS A 49 -17.84 14.11 0.10
CA CYS A 49 -16.86 14.84 -0.70
C CYS A 49 -16.43 16.17 -0.05
N ARG A 50 -17.33 16.89 0.61
CA ARG A 50 -17.04 18.13 1.33
C ARG A 50 -16.07 17.91 2.49
N SER A 51 -16.20 16.78 3.19
CA SER A 51 -15.22 16.36 4.20
C SER A 51 -13.83 16.04 3.62
N GLN A 52 -13.72 15.82 2.30
CA GLN A 52 -12.44 15.60 1.60
C GLN A 52 -11.86 16.87 0.97
N GLN A 53 -12.60 17.98 0.88
CA GLN A 53 -12.15 19.25 0.30
C GLN A 53 -11.08 19.97 1.14
N GLY A 54 -10.77 19.48 2.34
CA GLY A 54 -9.57 19.85 3.11
C GLY A 54 -8.27 19.23 2.61
N ARG A 55 -8.28 18.37 1.57
CA ARG A 55 -7.05 17.89 0.94
C ARG A 55 -6.38 19.05 0.21
N LYS A 56 -5.37 19.64 0.86
CA LYS A 56 -4.45 20.62 0.27
C LYS A 56 -3.98 20.10 -1.08
N VAL A 57 -4.42 20.73 -2.16
CA VAL A 57 -3.95 20.40 -3.52
C VAL A 57 -2.50 20.86 -3.59
N ILE A 58 -1.57 19.91 -3.45
CA ILE A 58 -0.14 20.19 -3.54
C ILE A 58 0.18 20.46 -5.01
N THR A 59 0.61 21.68 -5.32
CA THR A 59 0.99 22.09 -6.68
C THR A 59 2.28 21.39 -7.11
N SER A 60 2.55 21.35 -8.43
CA SER A 60 3.80 20.77 -8.94
C SER A 60 5.04 21.42 -8.30
N LYS A 61 5.04 22.76 -8.14
CA LYS A 61 6.14 23.51 -7.51
C LYS A 61 6.36 23.10 -6.05
N GLN A 62 5.28 22.88 -5.30
CA GLN A 62 5.38 22.39 -3.92
C GLN A 62 5.96 20.98 -3.88
N TRP A 63 5.53 20.10 -4.81
CA TRP A 63 6.14 18.77 -4.94
C TRP A 63 7.62 18.82 -5.30
N ASP A 64 8.05 19.77 -6.14
CA ASP A 64 9.46 19.92 -6.49
C ASP A 64 10.30 20.26 -5.24
N SER A 65 9.83 21.19 -4.42
CA SER A 65 10.46 21.53 -3.14
C SER A 65 10.50 20.34 -2.17
N MET A 66 9.37 19.63 -2.02
CA MET A 66 9.29 18.44 -1.16
C MET A 66 10.21 17.32 -1.64
N CYS A 67 10.33 17.10 -2.95
CA CYS A 67 11.21 16.07 -3.51
C CYS A 67 12.69 16.41 -3.28
N LYS A 68 13.09 17.68 -3.45
CA LYS A 68 14.45 18.13 -3.13
C LYS A 68 14.77 17.91 -1.65
N GLN A 69 13.87 18.31 -0.76
CA GLN A 69 14.03 18.09 0.67
C GLN A 69 14.09 16.59 1.03
N ALA A 70 13.29 15.77 0.37
CA ALA A 70 13.31 14.32 0.56
C ALA A 70 14.64 13.69 0.13
N VAL A 71 15.25 14.17 -0.96
CA VAL A 71 16.58 13.70 -1.40
C VAL A 71 17.64 14.06 -0.37
N SER A 72 17.71 15.32 0.07
CA SER A 72 18.70 15.75 1.07
C SER A 72 18.57 15.01 2.40
N LEU A 73 17.35 14.73 2.85
CA LEU A 73 17.12 13.93 4.06
C LEU A 73 17.53 12.46 3.87
N HIS A 74 17.34 11.91 2.67
CA HIS A 74 17.74 10.53 2.37
C HIS A 74 19.27 10.39 2.29
N GLU A 75 19.96 11.39 1.75
CA GLU A 75 21.43 11.45 1.75
C GLU A 75 22.01 11.49 3.17
N GLN A 76 21.28 12.06 4.13
CA GLN A 76 21.60 12.00 5.56
C GLN A 76 21.27 10.64 6.22
N GLY A 77 20.86 9.64 5.44
CA GLY A 77 20.53 8.29 5.93
C GLY A 77 19.11 8.12 6.46
N VAL A 78 18.23 9.10 6.29
CA VAL A 78 16.83 8.99 6.75
C VAL A 78 16.01 8.18 5.75
N GLY A 79 15.36 7.11 6.21
CA GLY A 79 14.49 6.29 5.35
C GLY A 79 13.27 7.06 4.84
N TYR A 80 12.85 6.77 3.59
CA TYR A 80 11.71 7.43 2.93
C TYR A 80 10.38 7.34 3.70
N THR A 81 10.19 6.33 4.53
CA THR A 81 9.00 6.20 5.41
C THR A 81 8.96 7.28 6.48
N ILE A 82 10.10 7.62 7.07
CA ILE A 82 10.24 8.67 8.09
C ILE A 82 10.15 10.04 7.41
N ILE A 83 10.78 10.20 6.24
CA ILE A 83 10.73 11.42 5.45
C ILE A 83 9.28 11.75 5.07
N ALA A 84 8.51 10.78 4.58
CA ALA A 84 7.11 10.99 4.22
C ALA A 84 6.27 11.48 5.41
N LYS A 85 6.48 10.91 6.61
CA LYS A 85 5.83 11.37 7.84
C LYS A 85 6.23 12.82 8.18
N LYS A 86 7.52 13.16 8.11
CA LYS A 86 8.03 14.53 8.34
C LYS A 86 7.43 15.55 7.35
N LEU A 87 7.26 15.14 6.10
CA LEU A 87 6.70 15.98 5.03
C LEU A 87 5.16 16.00 5.00
N GLY A 88 4.50 15.30 5.93
CA GLY A 88 3.02 15.24 5.99
C GLY A 88 2.38 14.58 4.77
N CYS A 89 3.09 13.68 4.09
CA CYS A 89 2.58 13.00 2.89
C CYS A 89 2.66 11.47 3.02
N HIS A 90 1.89 10.77 2.19
CA HIS A 90 1.95 9.31 2.18
C HIS A 90 3.21 8.82 1.46
N ALA A 91 3.85 7.77 2.00
CA ALA A 91 5.11 7.25 1.44
C ALA A 91 4.97 6.79 -0.03
N SER A 92 3.81 6.23 -0.41
CA SER A 92 3.56 5.86 -1.81
C SER A 92 3.46 7.08 -2.74
N SER A 93 2.86 8.18 -2.26
CA SER A 93 2.76 9.44 -2.99
C SER A 93 4.15 10.05 -3.18
N LEU A 94 4.95 10.12 -2.12
CA LEU A 94 6.34 10.62 -2.19
C LEU A 94 7.17 9.81 -3.19
N ARG A 95 7.13 8.47 -3.09
CA ARG A 95 7.82 7.57 -4.04
C ARG A 95 7.39 7.83 -5.48
N GLY A 96 6.08 7.95 -5.74
CA GLY A 96 5.56 8.23 -7.07
C GLY A 96 6.06 9.57 -7.62
N GLN A 97 6.10 10.61 -6.78
CA GLN A 97 6.54 11.95 -7.18
C GLN A 97 8.05 12.04 -7.39
N LEU A 98 8.85 11.31 -6.61
CA LEU A 98 10.29 11.16 -6.81
C LEU A 98 10.60 10.44 -8.14
N LYS A 99 9.90 9.35 -8.43
CA LYS A 99 10.06 8.61 -9.70
C LYS A 99 9.73 9.46 -10.92
N LYS A 100 8.62 10.20 -10.87
CA LYS A 100 8.22 11.12 -11.96
C LYS A 100 9.29 12.17 -12.28
N ARG A 101 10.10 12.53 -11.29
CA ARG A 101 11.17 13.54 -11.38
C ARG A 101 12.56 12.95 -11.59
N GLY A 102 12.68 11.62 -11.68
CA GLY A 102 13.99 10.95 -11.76
C GLY A 102 14.85 11.05 -10.49
N LEU A 103 14.27 11.45 -9.35
CA LEU A 103 14.99 11.67 -8.08
C LEU A 103 14.92 10.46 -7.14
N TRP A 104 14.37 9.34 -7.60
CA TRP A 104 14.23 8.13 -6.79
C TRP A 104 15.54 7.35 -6.77
N ASN A 105 16.22 7.31 -5.62
CA ASN A 105 17.46 6.56 -5.42
C ASN A 105 17.28 5.30 -4.55
N GLY A 106 16.05 4.99 -4.13
CA GLY A 106 15.74 3.81 -3.34
C GLY A 106 15.66 2.54 -4.18
N GLU A 107 15.77 1.39 -3.54
CA GLU A 107 15.63 0.10 -4.23
C GLU A 107 14.20 -0.10 -4.76
N SER A 108 14.09 -0.63 -5.97
CA SER A 108 12.84 -1.12 -6.51
C SER A 108 12.38 -2.35 -5.74
N GLN A 109 11.08 -2.64 -5.82
CA GLN A 109 10.52 -3.83 -5.20
C GLN A 109 11.15 -5.11 -5.77
N LYS A 110 11.49 -5.11 -7.07
CA LYS A 110 12.17 -6.22 -7.73
C LYS A 110 13.57 -6.42 -7.16
N GLU A 111 14.33 -5.34 -6.94
CA GLU A 111 15.67 -5.41 -6.36
C GLU A 111 15.65 -5.90 -4.91
N ILE A 112 14.71 -5.43 -4.09
CA ILE A 112 14.56 -5.90 -2.70
C ILE A 112 14.22 -7.39 -2.68
N GLN A 113 13.30 -7.83 -3.54
CA GLN A 113 12.95 -9.25 -3.67
C GLN A 113 14.14 -10.08 -4.13
N GLU A 114 14.91 -9.58 -5.10
CA GLU A 114 16.12 -10.24 -5.60
C GLU A 114 17.20 -10.37 -4.53
N LYS A 115 17.47 -9.30 -3.78
CA LYS A 115 18.42 -9.33 -2.65
C LYS A 115 17.98 -10.30 -1.57
N SER A 116 16.68 -10.32 -1.25
CA SER A 116 16.10 -11.29 -0.31
C SER A 116 16.25 -12.73 -0.82
N ARG A 117 15.98 -12.96 -2.12
CA ARG A 117 16.16 -14.26 -2.76
C ARG A 117 17.60 -14.74 -2.64
N LYS A 118 18.57 -13.92 -3.07
CA LYS A 118 20.01 -14.22 -3.00
C LYS A 118 20.47 -14.49 -1.56
N LYS A 119 19.99 -13.70 -0.59
CA LYS A 119 20.27 -13.92 0.85
C LYS A 119 19.81 -15.32 1.27
N TRP A 120 18.57 -15.68 0.94
CA TRP A 120 18.03 -16.98 1.30
C TRP A 120 18.68 -18.13 0.53
N ASP A 121 19.08 -17.92 -0.72
CA ASP A 121 19.80 -18.94 -1.50
C ASP A 121 21.13 -19.27 -0.82
N ARG A 122 21.88 -18.25 -0.37
CA ARG A 122 23.13 -18.43 0.39
C ARG A 122 22.89 -19.17 1.73
N LEU A 123 21.87 -18.75 2.49
CA LEU A 123 21.55 -19.39 3.78
C LEU A 123 21.12 -20.86 3.59
N CYS A 124 20.35 -21.16 2.55
CA CYS A 124 19.95 -22.53 2.25
C CYS A 124 21.16 -23.39 1.83
N GLN A 125 22.09 -22.86 1.04
CA GLN A 125 23.33 -23.56 0.70
C GLN A 125 24.18 -23.88 1.94
N GLN A 126 24.30 -22.94 2.88
CA GLN A 126 25.00 -23.18 4.15
C GLN A 126 24.28 -24.26 4.99
N ALA A 127 22.96 -24.22 5.04
CA ALA A 127 22.17 -25.22 5.75
C ALA A 127 22.32 -26.63 5.17
N ILE A 128 22.48 -26.78 3.85
CA ILE A 128 22.74 -28.08 3.21
C ILE A 128 24.09 -28.65 3.68
N LYS A 129 25.16 -27.84 3.66
CA LYS A 129 26.49 -28.27 4.14
C LYS A 129 26.48 -28.70 5.61
N LEU A 130 25.80 -27.93 6.46
CA LEU A 130 25.66 -28.28 7.87
C LEU A 130 24.82 -29.55 8.06
N LYS A 131 23.85 -29.79 7.18
CA LYS A 131 23.05 -31.01 7.20
C LYS A 131 23.86 -32.25 6.80
N GLU A 132 24.78 -32.11 5.85
CA GLU A 132 25.72 -33.18 5.44
C GLU A 132 26.67 -33.58 6.59
N ILE A 133 27.04 -32.62 7.45
CA ILE A 133 27.83 -32.86 8.67
C ILE A 133 26.98 -33.50 9.79
N GLY A 134 25.69 -33.73 9.54
CA GLY A 134 24.78 -34.42 10.47
C GLY A 134 24.00 -33.51 11.42
N LEU A 135 24.13 -32.19 11.32
CA LEU A 135 23.40 -31.28 12.22
C LEU A 135 21.89 -31.36 12.01
N SER A 136 21.15 -31.22 13.10
CA SER A 136 19.70 -31.12 13.09
C SER A 136 19.24 -29.73 12.66
N TYR A 137 18.00 -29.63 12.15
CA TYR A 137 17.41 -28.35 11.75
C TYR A 137 17.41 -27.28 12.86
N PRO A 138 17.11 -27.61 14.13
CA PRO A 138 17.21 -26.65 15.24
C PRO A 138 18.63 -26.13 15.48
N GLU A 139 19.67 -26.97 15.33
CA GLU A 139 21.07 -26.57 15.51
C GLU A 139 21.54 -25.65 14.38
N ILE A 140 21.21 -25.99 13.14
CA ILE A 140 21.48 -25.15 11.96
C ILE A 140 20.80 -23.79 12.10
N ALA A 141 19.54 -23.78 12.55
CA ALA A 141 18.78 -22.55 12.77
C ALA A 141 19.42 -21.65 13.84
N ARG A 142 19.91 -22.25 14.95
CA ARG A 142 20.68 -21.54 15.98
C ARG A 142 21.99 -20.99 15.43
N GLN A 143 22.72 -21.76 14.64
CA GLN A 143 24.01 -21.37 14.07
C GLN A 143 23.89 -20.25 13.01
N LEU A 144 22.80 -20.24 12.25
CA LEU A 144 22.54 -19.23 11.21
C LEU A 144 21.73 -18.02 11.71
N ASP A 145 21.38 -17.99 13.00
CA ASP A 145 20.53 -16.98 13.64
C ASP A 145 19.21 -16.73 12.88
N ILE A 146 18.51 -17.83 12.57
CA ILE A 146 17.23 -17.80 11.84
C ILE A 146 16.20 -18.69 12.52
N ALA A 147 14.93 -18.33 12.37
CA ALA A 147 13.84 -19.18 12.86
C ALA A 147 13.81 -20.53 12.11
N THR A 148 13.74 -21.64 12.85
CA THR A 148 13.73 -23.00 12.30
C THR A 148 12.60 -23.22 11.29
N LYS A 149 11.42 -22.64 11.55
CA LYS A 149 10.28 -22.69 10.62
C LYS A 149 10.61 -22.02 9.29
N SER A 150 11.17 -20.82 9.33
CA SER A 150 11.55 -20.07 8.12
C SER A 150 12.60 -20.81 7.30
N LEU A 151 13.60 -21.41 7.96
CA LEU A 151 14.59 -22.24 7.28
C LEU A 151 13.93 -23.42 6.55
N ARG A 152 13.04 -24.16 7.23
CA ARG A 152 12.33 -25.30 6.64
C ARG A 152 11.50 -24.89 5.42
N ASP A 153 10.68 -23.85 5.56
CA ASP A 153 9.83 -23.34 4.48
C ASP A 153 10.66 -22.92 3.26
N GLN A 154 11.78 -22.23 3.49
CA GLN A 154 12.67 -21.74 2.42
C GLN A 154 13.44 -22.87 1.73
N MET A 155 13.81 -23.93 2.44
CA MET A 155 14.43 -25.12 1.86
C MET A 155 13.41 -25.97 1.07
N SER A 156 12.19 -26.15 1.59
CA SER A 156 11.12 -26.88 0.88
C SER A 156 10.77 -26.22 -0.45
N ARG A 157 10.57 -24.89 -0.46
CA ARG A 157 10.25 -24.12 -1.68
C ARG A 157 11.31 -24.23 -2.79
N ARG A 158 12.55 -24.53 -2.43
CA ARG A 158 13.68 -24.63 -3.37
C ARG A 158 13.98 -26.05 -3.82
N ARG A 159 13.53 -27.06 -3.07
CA ARG A 159 13.61 -28.49 -3.47
C ARG A 159 12.51 -28.89 -4.44
N SER A 160 11.40 -28.15 -4.49
CA SER A 160 10.26 -28.40 -5.40
C SER A 160 10.42 -27.76 -6.78
N LYS A 161 11.63 -27.33 -7.15
CA LYS A 161 12.00 -26.82 -8.49
C LYS A 161 13.09 -27.71 -9.06
#